data_AF-A0A963WPZ3-F1
#
_entry.id   AF-A0A963WPZ3-F1
#
_cell.length_a   1.000
_cell.length_b   1.000
_cell.length_c   1.000
_cell.angle_alpha   90.00
_cell.angle_beta   90.00
_cell.angle_gamma   90.00
#
_symmetry.space_group_name_H-M   'P 1'
#
loop_
_entity.id
_entity.type
_entity.pdbx_description
1 polymer ?
#
loop_
_entity_poly.entity_id
_entity_poly.type
_entity_poly.pdbx_seq_one_letter_code
_entity_poly.pdbx_strand_id
1 'polypeptide(L)'
;AWAAPFADALDAGAGALSGWVIDSLPAGFLRDLLTEGVIAGVGAVVVFLPQIVILFFFILLMEASGYMARAAFVMDRMMASVGLSGKSFIPLLSSFACAIPGIMATRSIADPKDRLTTILIAPLMTCSARLPVYAVVIAAVIPATSVGPGIGLQGLVLFALYVLGIVGAMVVALALRRSVTKGDASGFIMELPRYQMPAVKDLLIGLWQRAWVFLRRAGTIIFAATVILWLLLTFPKADPGESQVDASFAGQIAGAMHPVFEPIGFNREMTLALVPAMAAREVAVSSLATTYAVDSEDEDATSAALEAKVAALWSLPTALAFLAWFVFAPQCISTIAVARRETNGWKWPLFMVAYLFGLAYLFAGLTYWGAVALGL
;
A
#
# COMPACT_ATOMS: atom_id res chain seq x y z
N ALA A 1 -0.77 -11.28 14.16
CA ALA A 1 -0.36 -11.86 12.86
C ALA A 1 0.75 -12.91 13.09
N TRP A 2 0.88 -13.97 12.28
CA TRP A 2 1.93 -15.00 12.49
C TRP A 2 3.36 -14.47 12.29
N ALA A 3 3.53 -13.36 11.58
CA ALA A 3 4.81 -12.69 11.40
C ALA A 3 5.21 -11.77 12.56
N ALA A 4 4.26 -11.36 13.42
CA ALA A 4 4.48 -10.37 14.48
C ALA A 4 5.72 -10.68 15.36
N PRO A 5 5.87 -11.88 15.97
CA PRO A 5 7.01 -12.12 16.86
C PRO A 5 8.37 -12.02 16.14
N PHE A 6 8.42 -12.28 14.84
CA PHE A 6 9.65 -12.12 14.05
C PHE A 6 9.90 -10.66 13.66
N ALA A 7 8.83 -9.93 13.35
CA ALA A 7 8.89 -8.50 13.06
C ALA A 7 9.36 -7.72 14.30
N ASP A 8 8.73 -7.96 15.46
CA ASP A 8 9.03 -7.31 16.72
C ASP A 8 10.48 -7.57 17.18
N ALA A 9 10.98 -8.79 16.97
CA ALA A 9 12.36 -9.13 17.30
C ALA A 9 13.39 -8.40 16.41
N LEU A 10 13.07 -8.21 15.13
CA LEU A 10 13.92 -7.47 14.21
C LEU A 10 13.88 -5.97 14.49
N ASP A 11 12.71 -5.45 14.85
CA ASP A 11 12.51 -4.05 15.21
C ASP A 11 13.25 -3.69 16.51
N ALA A 12 13.13 -4.54 17.55
CA ALA A 12 13.91 -4.39 18.78
C ALA A 12 15.43 -4.43 18.52
N GLY A 13 15.87 -5.27 17.57
CA GLY A 13 17.28 -5.31 17.13
C GLY A 13 17.73 -4.02 16.44
N ALA A 14 16.88 -3.44 15.60
CA ALA A 14 17.15 -2.15 14.97
C ALA A 14 17.17 -1.00 15.99
N GLY A 15 16.24 -1.01 16.96
CA GLY A 15 16.20 -0.07 18.08
C GLY A 15 17.45 -0.12 18.95
N ALA A 16 17.91 -1.33 19.33
CA ALA A 16 19.15 -1.51 20.08
C ALA A 16 20.38 -1.00 19.32
N LEU A 17 20.44 -1.23 18.01
CA LEU A 17 21.52 -0.69 17.16
C LEU A 17 21.47 0.84 17.10
N SER A 18 20.28 1.43 16.97
CA SER A 18 20.09 2.88 16.99
C SER A 18 20.55 3.49 18.32
N GLY A 19 20.15 2.89 19.44
CA GLY A 19 20.59 3.31 20.79
C GLY A 19 22.11 3.25 20.95
N TRP A 20 22.76 2.19 20.47
CA TRP A 20 24.21 2.08 20.50
C TRP A 20 24.92 3.18 19.71
N VAL A 21 24.39 3.57 18.56
CA VAL A 21 24.91 4.68 17.75
C VAL A 21 24.71 6.02 18.46
N ILE A 22 23.56 6.22 19.10
CA ILE A 22 23.23 7.40 19.90
C ILE A 22 24.24 7.59 21.04
N ASP A 23 24.61 6.51 21.73
CA ASP A 23 25.53 6.54 22.87
C ASP A 23 26.99 6.72 22.44
N SER A 24 27.35 6.22 21.25
CA SER A 24 28.73 6.21 20.77
C SER A 24 29.12 7.46 19.98
N LEU A 25 28.16 8.19 19.41
CA LEU A 25 28.40 9.37 18.57
C LEU A 25 27.81 10.65 19.18
N PRO A 26 28.55 11.78 19.11
CA PRO A 26 28.02 13.06 19.53
C PRO A 26 26.84 13.48 18.64
N ALA A 27 25.95 14.31 19.20
CA ALA A 27 24.82 14.88 18.46
C ALA A 27 25.31 15.64 17.23
N GLY A 28 24.73 15.35 16.06
CA GLY A 28 25.12 15.95 14.81
C GLY A 28 24.55 15.21 13.61
N PHE A 29 24.69 15.80 12.43
CA PHE A 29 24.11 15.28 11.18
C PHE A 29 24.45 13.82 10.89
N LEU A 30 25.68 13.38 11.21
CA LEU A 30 26.10 11.99 10.97
C LEU A 30 25.34 11.00 11.85
N ARG A 31 25.08 11.37 13.11
CA ARG A 31 24.29 10.54 14.02
C ARG A 31 22.86 10.45 13.52
N ASP A 32 22.22 11.59 13.26
CA ASP A 32 20.83 11.65 12.79
C ASP A 32 20.65 10.87 11.45
N LEU A 33 21.59 11.01 10.51
CA LEU A 33 21.57 10.25 9.26
C LEU A 33 21.68 8.73 9.50
N LEU A 34 22.55 8.31 10.43
CA LEU A 34 22.72 6.88 10.72
C LEU A 34 21.51 6.30 11.44
N THR A 35 20.95 7.00 12.43
CA THR A 35 19.84 6.51 13.24
C THR A 35 18.50 6.60 12.49
N GLU A 36 18.14 7.80 12.01
CA GLU A 36 16.83 8.10 11.43
C GLU A 36 16.78 7.84 9.91
N GLY A 37 17.90 8.00 9.21
CA GLY A 37 17.97 7.73 7.77
C GLY A 37 18.25 6.26 7.47
N VAL A 38 19.38 5.76 7.97
CA VAL A 38 19.94 4.46 7.57
C VAL A 38 19.35 3.32 8.37
N ILE A 39 19.46 3.35 9.71
CA ILE A 39 19.01 2.25 10.57
C ILE A 39 17.49 2.11 10.50
N ALA A 40 16.73 3.21 10.61
CA ALA A 40 15.28 3.17 10.44
C ALA A 40 14.89 2.67 9.03
N GLY A 41 15.59 3.12 7.98
CA GLY A 41 15.32 2.70 6.60
C GLY A 41 15.58 1.20 6.35
N VAL A 42 16.72 0.68 6.83
CA VAL A 42 17.04 -0.75 6.73
C VAL A 42 16.13 -1.58 7.64
N GLY A 43 15.85 -1.08 8.86
CA GLY A 43 14.94 -1.67 9.82
C GLY A 43 13.58 -1.92 9.19
N ALA A 44 12.95 -0.89 8.60
CA ALA A 44 11.68 -1.03 7.90
C ALA A 44 11.71 -2.16 6.85
N VAL A 45 12.74 -2.21 5.99
CA VAL A 45 12.86 -3.25 4.96
C VAL A 45 12.97 -4.65 5.55
N VAL A 46 13.77 -4.81 6.62
CA VAL A 46 14.06 -6.11 7.24
C VAL A 46 12.87 -6.60 8.06
N VAL A 47 12.18 -5.71 8.79
CA VAL A 47 10.96 -6.00 9.57
C VAL A 47 9.82 -6.51 8.67
N PHE A 48 9.73 -6.04 7.42
CA PHE A 48 8.73 -6.56 6.47
C PHE A 48 9.05 -7.94 5.87
N LEU A 49 10.29 -8.40 5.97
CA LEU A 49 10.74 -9.63 5.31
C LEU A 49 9.98 -10.90 5.78
N PRO A 50 9.73 -11.14 7.09
CA PRO A 50 9.01 -12.33 7.56
C PRO A 50 7.60 -12.44 6.97
N GLN A 51 6.85 -11.33 6.94
CA GLN A 51 5.50 -11.30 6.38
C GLN A 51 5.50 -11.65 4.89
N ILE A 52 6.48 -11.15 4.14
CA ILE A 52 6.64 -11.44 2.71
C ILE A 52 7.02 -12.90 2.47
N VAL A 53 7.91 -13.46 3.29
CA VAL A 53 8.31 -14.87 3.20
C VAL A 53 7.12 -15.78 3.48
N ILE A 54 6.31 -15.50 4.51
CA ILE A 54 5.11 -16.27 4.82
C ILE A 54 4.09 -16.19 3.68
N LEU A 55 3.85 -15.01 3.12
CA LEU A 55 2.98 -14.85 1.96
C LEU A 55 3.46 -15.69 0.76
N PHE A 56 4.74 -15.57 0.39
CA PHE A 56 5.30 -16.32 -0.73
C PHE A 56 5.29 -17.81 -0.47
N PHE A 57 5.43 -18.25 0.77
CA PHE A 57 5.30 -19.66 1.13
C PHE A 57 3.92 -20.19 0.71
N PHE A 58 2.85 -19.49 1.07
CA PHE A 58 1.49 -19.89 0.70
C PHE A 58 1.24 -19.81 -0.81
N ILE A 59 1.71 -18.76 -1.48
CA ILE A 59 1.56 -18.63 -2.93
C ILE A 59 2.28 -19.78 -3.65
N LEU A 60 3.54 -20.06 -3.29
CA LEU A 60 4.32 -21.13 -3.90
C LEU A 60 3.73 -22.51 -3.58
N LEU A 61 3.19 -22.70 -2.37
CA LEU A 61 2.49 -23.93 -1.99
C LEU A 61 1.24 -24.16 -2.86
N MET A 62 0.43 -23.13 -3.06
CA MET A 62 -0.76 -23.19 -3.91
C MET A 62 -0.41 -23.37 -5.41
N GLU A 63 0.70 -22.79 -5.86
CA GLU A 63 1.19 -22.92 -7.23
C GLU A 63 1.72 -24.34 -7.49
N ALA A 64 2.63 -24.82 -6.64
CA ALA A 64 3.25 -26.13 -6.78
C ALA A 64 2.25 -27.29 -6.60
N SER A 65 1.19 -27.11 -5.79
CA SER A 65 0.13 -28.10 -5.62
C SER A 65 -0.87 -28.17 -6.78
N GLY A 66 -0.82 -27.24 -7.73
CA GLY A 66 -1.78 -27.14 -8.83
C GLY A 66 -3.13 -26.51 -8.44
N TYR A 67 -3.28 -26.02 -7.19
CA TYR A 67 -4.50 -25.34 -6.74
C TYR A 67 -4.73 -24.02 -7.49
N MET A 68 -3.65 -23.27 -7.78
CA MET A 68 -3.73 -22.01 -8.54
C MET A 68 -4.37 -22.17 -9.92
N ALA A 69 -4.08 -23.26 -10.63
CA ALA A 69 -4.68 -23.53 -11.95
C ALA A 69 -6.19 -23.74 -11.87
N ARG A 70 -6.67 -24.39 -10.80
CA ARG A 70 -8.11 -24.59 -10.56
C ARG A 70 -8.80 -23.30 -10.12
N ALA A 71 -8.16 -22.52 -9.26
CA ALA A 71 -8.65 -21.21 -8.88
C ALA A 71 -8.81 -20.30 -10.11
N ALA A 72 -7.84 -20.29 -11.02
CA ALA A 72 -7.93 -19.57 -12.29
C ALA A 72 -9.12 -20.04 -13.14
N PHE A 73 -9.36 -21.36 -13.24
CA PHE A 73 -10.51 -21.91 -13.96
C PHE A 73 -11.85 -21.47 -13.36
N VAL A 74 -12.00 -21.51 -12.04
CA VAL A 74 -13.23 -21.07 -11.35
C VAL A 74 -13.48 -19.58 -11.58
N MET A 75 -12.41 -18.78 -11.57
CA MET A 75 -12.50 -17.34 -11.75
C MET A 75 -12.58 -16.91 -13.23
N ASP A 76 -12.40 -17.83 -14.17
CA ASP A 76 -12.35 -17.52 -15.61
C ASP A 76 -13.64 -16.86 -16.10
N ARG A 77 -14.81 -17.38 -15.71
CA ARG A 77 -16.10 -16.77 -16.08
C ARG A 77 -16.23 -15.33 -15.59
N MET A 78 -15.76 -15.04 -14.37
CA MET A 78 -15.82 -13.71 -13.79
C MET A 78 -14.83 -12.77 -14.48
N MET A 79 -13.60 -13.22 -14.74
CA MET A 79 -12.57 -12.44 -15.44
C MET A 79 -12.92 -12.18 -16.90
N ALA A 80 -13.51 -13.17 -17.59
CA ALA A 80 -13.95 -13.03 -18.97
C ALA A 80 -15.02 -11.94 -19.14
N SER A 81 -15.86 -11.71 -18.13
CA SER A 81 -16.87 -10.64 -18.14
C SER A 81 -16.27 -9.23 -18.26
N VAL A 82 -15.03 -9.06 -17.79
CA VAL A 82 -14.25 -7.80 -17.90
C VAL A 82 -13.17 -7.86 -18.97
N GLY A 83 -13.16 -8.93 -19.77
CA GLY A 83 -12.24 -9.14 -20.88
C GLY A 83 -10.84 -9.62 -20.48
N LEU A 84 -10.65 -10.11 -19.25
CA LEU A 84 -9.38 -10.69 -18.77
C LEU A 84 -9.43 -12.22 -18.80
N SER A 85 -8.28 -12.89 -18.80
CA SER A 85 -8.21 -14.34 -18.62
C SER A 85 -8.32 -14.74 -17.15
N GLY A 86 -8.76 -15.97 -16.86
CA GLY A 86 -8.72 -16.54 -15.52
C GLY A 86 -7.31 -16.55 -14.89
N LYS A 87 -6.24 -16.54 -15.71
CA LYS A 87 -4.84 -16.42 -15.23
C LYS A 87 -4.57 -15.07 -14.56
N SER A 88 -5.27 -14.01 -14.94
CA SER A 88 -5.13 -12.67 -14.36
C SER A 88 -5.59 -12.62 -12.90
N PHE A 89 -6.42 -13.57 -12.45
CA PHE A 89 -6.81 -13.69 -11.05
C PHE A 89 -5.61 -13.99 -10.13
N ILE A 90 -4.63 -14.78 -10.58
CA ILE A 90 -3.48 -15.21 -9.76
C ILE A 90 -2.62 -13.98 -9.34
N PRO A 91 -2.18 -13.11 -10.28
CA PRO A 91 -1.54 -11.85 -9.94
C PRO A 91 -2.37 -10.95 -9.04
N LEU A 92 -3.67 -10.80 -9.31
CA LEU A 92 -4.54 -9.88 -8.56
C LEU A 92 -4.76 -10.34 -7.12
N LEU A 93 -4.89 -11.65 -6.90
CA LEU A 93 -4.95 -12.23 -5.56
C LEU A 93 -3.67 -11.93 -4.77
N SER A 94 -2.51 -12.08 -5.41
CA SER A 94 -1.21 -11.73 -4.83
C SER A 94 -1.09 -10.23 -4.51
N SER A 95 -1.71 -9.36 -5.33
CA SER A 95 -1.72 -7.91 -5.13
C SER A 95 -2.45 -7.44 -3.86
N PHE A 96 -3.39 -8.23 -3.30
CA PHE A 96 -4.01 -7.94 -1.99
C PHE A 96 -3.03 -8.02 -0.83
N ALA A 97 -1.97 -8.80 -0.97
CA ALA A 97 -0.90 -8.77 0.00
C ALA A 97 0.07 -7.65 -0.36
N CYS A 98 0.63 -7.68 -1.58
CA CYS A 98 1.48 -6.61 -2.08
C CYS A 98 1.43 -6.50 -3.61
N ALA A 99 1.30 -5.28 -4.13
CA ALA A 99 1.24 -5.03 -5.57
C ALA A 99 2.53 -5.42 -6.30
N ILE A 100 3.70 -5.35 -5.66
CA ILE A 100 5.00 -5.70 -6.26
C ILE A 100 5.05 -7.15 -6.76
N PRO A 101 4.88 -8.17 -5.89
CA PRO A 101 4.88 -9.57 -6.34
C PRO A 101 3.71 -9.88 -7.29
N GLY A 102 2.54 -9.25 -7.09
CA GLY A 102 1.42 -9.39 -8.01
C GLY A 102 1.77 -8.94 -9.42
N ILE A 103 2.35 -7.74 -9.58
CA ILE A 103 2.79 -7.23 -10.89
C ILE A 103 3.86 -8.15 -11.52
N MET A 104 4.82 -8.67 -10.75
CA MET A 104 5.81 -9.62 -11.27
C MET A 104 5.20 -10.97 -11.70
N ALA A 105 4.13 -11.42 -11.05
CA ALA A 105 3.44 -12.68 -11.38
C ALA A 105 2.66 -12.61 -12.70
N THR A 106 2.40 -11.40 -13.22
CA THR A 106 1.71 -11.21 -14.52
C THR A 106 2.46 -11.79 -15.71
N ARG A 107 3.73 -12.19 -15.56
CA ARG A 107 4.52 -12.90 -16.60
C ARG A 107 3.92 -14.26 -17.00
N SER A 108 3.05 -14.82 -16.17
CA SER A 108 2.31 -16.04 -16.48
C SER A 108 1.18 -15.84 -17.51
N ILE A 109 0.80 -14.58 -17.77
CA ILE A 109 -0.24 -14.20 -18.73
C ILE A 109 0.41 -14.06 -20.11
N ALA A 110 -0.05 -14.88 -21.06
CA ALA A 110 0.53 -14.96 -22.40
C ALA A 110 0.16 -13.76 -23.29
N ASP A 111 -1.10 -13.30 -23.22
CA ASP A 111 -1.55 -12.15 -24.01
C ASP A 111 -0.97 -10.84 -23.44
N PRO A 112 -0.21 -10.05 -24.23
CA PRO A 112 0.42 -8.84 -23.73
C PRO A 112 -0.57 -7.76 -23.28
N LYS A 113 -1.79 -7.71 -23.84
CA LYS A 113 -2.79 -6.69 -23.51
C LYS A 113 -3.52 -7.04 -22.21
N ASP A 114 -3.83 -8.31 -22.00
CA ASP A 114 -4.32 -8.83 -20.71
C ASP A 114 -3.27 -8.65 -19.61
N ARG A 115 -2.00 -9.02 -19.90
CA ARG A 115 -0.88 -8.79 -18.99
C ARG A 115 -0.77 -7.31 -18.59
N LEU A 116 -0.79 -6.41 -19.57
CA LEU A 116 -0.70 -4.98 -19.32
C LEU A 116 -1.90 -4.45 -18.51
N THR A 117 -3.12 -4.88 -18.84
CA THR A 117 -4.31 -4.45 -18.09
C THR A 117 -4.22 -4.92 -16.63
N THR A 118 -3.77 -6.15 -16.41
CA THR A 118 -3.56 -6.71 -15.08
C THR A 118 -2.51 -5.93 -14.30
N ILE A 119 -1.40 -5.52 -14.93
CA ILE A 119 -0.40 -4.64 -14.30
C ILE A 119 -1.01 -3.29 -13.91
N LEU A 120 -1.82 -2.69 -14.79
CA LEU A 120 -2.40 -1.37 -14.56
C LEU A 120 -3.42 -1.36 -13.41
N ILE A 121 -4.22 -2.43 -13.25
CA ILE A 121 -5.25 -2.53 -12.20
C ILE A 121 -4.75 -3.18 -10.91
N ALA A 122 -3.62 -3.88 -10.92
CA ALA A 122 -3.05 -4.54 -9.74
C ALA A 122 -2.95 -3.62 -8.52
N PRO A 123 -2.56 -2.33 -8.65
CA PRO A 123 -2.57 -1.41 -7.52
C PRO A 123 -3.97 -1.22 -6.90
N LEU A 124 -5.07 -1.27 -7.66
CA LEU A 124 -6.42 -1.06 -7.12
C LEU A 124 -6.83 -2.12 -6.09
N MET A 125 -6.14 -3.26 -6.03
CA MET A 125 -6.30 -4.24 -4.96
C MET A 125 -5.78 -3.69 -3.63
N THR A 126 -6.62 -3.74 -2.59
CA THR A 126 -6.28 -3.25 -1.25
C THR A 126 -5.15 -4.09 -0.66
N CYS A 127 -3.94 -3.52 -0.62
CA CYS A 127 -2.75 -4.17 -0.07
C CYS A 127 -2.76 -4.11 1.47
N SER A 128 -2.14 -5.09 2.13
CA SER A 128 -2.13 -5.20 3.61
C SER A 128 -1.61 -3.94 4.31
N ALA A 129 -0.68 -3.21 3.69
CA ALA A 129 -0.13 -1.95 4.22
C ALA A 129 -1.17 -0.81 4.37
N ARG A 130 -2.39 -0.95 3.83
CA ARG A 130 -3.48 0.03 4.03
C ARG A 130 -4.32 -0.24 5.27
N LEU A 131 -4.24 -1.45 5.81
CA LEU A 131 -5.05 -1.86 6.95
C LEU A 131 -4.85 -0.95 8.18
N PRO A 132 -3.63 -0.53 8.54
CA PRO A 132 -3.44 0.39 9.67
C PRO A 132 -4.14 1.73 9.46
N VAL A 133 -4.06 2.30 8.25
CA VAL A 133 -4.74 3.56 7.91
C VAL A 133 -6.25 3.40 8.00
N TYR A 134 -6.80 2.32 7.45
CA TYR A 134 -8.24 2.04 7.55
C TYR A 134 -8.67 1.81 8.99
N ALA A 135 -7.89 1.08 9.78
CA ALA A 135 -8.20 0.81 11.18
C ALA A 135 -8.29 2.11 11.98
N VAL A 136 -7.26 2.96 11.93
CA VAL A 136 -7.21 4.23 12.66
C VAL A 136 -8.35 5.16 12.24
N VAL A 137 -8.57 5.35 10.94
CA VAL A 137 -9.58 6.31 10.45
C VAL A 137 -11.00 5.80 10.70
N ILE A 138 -11.26 4.50 10.54
CA ILE A 138 -12.57 3.91 10.83
C ILE A 138 -12.83 3.92 12.34
N ALA A 139 -11.85 3.56 13.17
CA ALA A 139 -11.99 3.57 14.62
C ALA A 139 -12.28 4.97 15.16
N ALA A 140 -11.61 5.99 14.60
CA ALA A 140 -11.79 7.38 15.01
C ALA A 140 -13.17 7.96 14.65
N VAL A 141 -13.71 7.63 13.48
CA VAL A 141 -14.84 8.36 12.90
C VAL A 141 -16.13 7.55 12.82
N ILE A 142 -16.06 6.22 12.75
CA ILE A 142 -17.23 5.35 12.65
C ILE A 142 -17.59 4.81 14.03
N PRO A 143 -18.84 5.03 14.51
CA PRO A 143 -19.23 4.62 15.84
C PRO A 143 -19.22 3.09 15.98
N ALA A 144 -18.73 2.61 17.13
CA ALA A 144 -18.67 1.19 17.49
C ALA A 144 -20.06 0.62 17.84
N THR A 145 -20.96 0.59 16.86
CA THR A 145 -22.33 0.08 16.98
C THR A 145 -22.48 -1.25 16.24
N SER A 146 -23.31 -2.14 16.77
CA SER A 146 -23.66 -3.41 16.12
C SER A 146 -24.87 -3.22 15.19
N VAL A 147 -24.74 -3.66 13.94
CA VAL A 147 -25.84 -3.63 12.94
C VAL A 147 -26.69 -4.91 13.00
N GLY A 148 -26.15 -5.98 13.59
CA GLY A 148 -26.82 -7.27 13.78
C GLY A 148 -26.04 -8.22 14.69
N PRO A 149 -26.49 -9.48 14.88
CA PRO A 149 -25.82 -10.44 15.73
C PRO A 149 -24.42 -10.76 15.18
N GLY A 150 -23.38 -10.30 15.88
CA GLY A 150 -21.97 -10.51 15.50
C GLY A 150 -21.43 -9.60 14.39
N ILE A 151 -22.20 -8.62 13.90
CA ILE A 151 -21.78 -7.70 12.82
C ILE A 151 -21.64 -6.27 13.38
N GLY A 152 -20.40 -5.82 13.55
CA GLY A 152 -20.07 -4.44 13.90
C GLY A 152 -20.03 -3.53 12.67
N LEU A 153 -20.45 -2.27 12.85
CA LEU A 153 -20.47 -1.26 11.78
C LEU A 153 -19.06 -0.99 11.21
N GLN A 154 -18.05 -0.90 12.07
CA GLN A 154 -16.66 -0.68 11.65
C GLN A 154 -16.14 -1.79 10.74
N GLY A 155 -16.43 -3.06 11.08
CA GLY A 155 -16.09 -4.21 10.25
C GLY A 155 -16.84 -4.23 8.91
N LEU A 156 -18.10 -3.79 8.91
CA LEU A 156 -18.89 -3.64 7.68
C LEU A 156 -18.30 -2.57 6.76
N VAL A 157 -17.89 -1.43 7.30
CA VAL A 157 -17.24 -0.35 6.54
C VAL A 157 -15.93 -0.84 5.94
N LEU A 158 -15.09 -1.52 6.73
CA LEU A 158 -13.84 -2.10 6.23
C LEU A 158 -14.11 -3.10 5.08
N PHE A 159 -15.10 -3.98 5.24
CA PHE A 159 -15.51 -4.92 4.19
C PHE A 159 -15.99 -4.19 2.93
N ALA A 160 -16.80 -3.14 3.08
CA ALA A 160 -17.28 -2.33 1.96
C ALA A 160 -16.13 -1.65 1.19
N LEU A 161 -15.11 -1.13 1.87
CA LEU A 161 -13.92 -0.56 1.22
C LEU A 161 -13.15 -1.60 0.41
N TYR A 162 -13.05 -2.83 0.91
CA TYR A 162 -12.42 -3.94 0.18
C TYR A 162 -13.19 -4.31 -1.09
N VAL A 163 -14.51 -4.44 -0.97
CA VAL A 163 -15.39 -4.70 -2.12
C VAL A 163 -15.33 -3.55 -3.12
N LEU A 164 -15.29 -2.29 -2.66
CA LEU A 164 -15.16 -1.12 -3.52
C LEU A 164 -13.86 -1.15 -4.33
N GLY A 165 -12.74 -1.54 -3.73
CA GLY A 165 -11.47 -1.73 -4.45
C GLY A 165 -11.55 -2.80 -5.53
N ILE A 166 -12.17 -3.95 -5.24
CA ILE A 166 -12.38 -5.04 -6.20
C ILE A 166 -13.26 -4.59 -7.36
N VAL A 167 -14.42 -4.02 -7.05
CA VAL A 167 -15.38 -3.57 -8.07
C VAL A 167 -14.76 -2.46 -8.91
N GLY A 168 -14.06 -1.51 -8.27
CA GLY A 168 -13.29 -0.47 -8.94
C GLY A 168 -12.26 -1.03 -9.91
N ALA A 169 -11.48 -2.03 -9.49
CA ALA A 169 -10.51 -2.71 -10.36
C ALA A 169 -11.18 -3.38 -11.56
N MET A 170 -12.33 -4.03 -11.36
CA MET A 170 -13.09 -4.70 -12.43
C MET A 170 -13.67 -3.69 -13.43
N VAL A 171 -14.21 -2.56 -12.94
CA VAL A 171 -14.72 -1.47 -13.80
C VAL A 171 -13.60 -0.84 -14.61
N VAL A 172 -12.45 -0.55 -13.98
CA VAL A 172 -11.29 0.00 -14.67
C VAL A 172 -10.73 -1.01 -15.68
N ALA A 173 -10.67 -2.30 -15.34
CA ALA A 173 -10.25 -3.34 -16.27
C ALA A 173 -11.11 -3.37 -17.53
N LEU A 174 -12.44 -3.33 -17.35
CA LEU A 174 -13.40 -3.29 -18.45
C LEU A 174 -13.23 -2.02 -19.31
N ALA A 175 -13.04 -0.86 -18.67
CA ALA A 175 -12.80 0.40 -19.36
C ALA A 175 -11.50 0.36 -20.18
N LEU A 176 -10.42 -0.16 -19.60
CA LEU A 176 -9.12 -0.31 -20.27
C LEU A 176 -9.21 -1.29 -21.45
N ARG A 177 -9.83 -2.45 -21.26
CA ARG A 177 -10.00 -3.46 -22.33
C ARG A 177 -10.89 -2.98 -23.47
N ARG A 178 -11.83 -2.08 -23.21
CA ARG A 178 -12.63 -1.44 -24.27
C ARG A 178 -11.92 -0.30 -24.99
N SER A 179 -10.95 0.35 -24.35
CA SER A 179 -10.31 1.57 -24.86
C SER A 179 -8.85 1.35 -25.28
N VAL A 180 -7.96 1.22 -24.32
CA VAL A 180 -6.51 1.30 -24.47
C VAL A 180 -5.87 -0.06 -24.78
N THR A 181 -6.39 -1.15 -24.20
CA THR A 181 -5.86 -2.51 -24.32
C THR A 181 -6.82 -3.44 -25.07
N LYS A 182 -7.45 -2.93 -26.13
CA LYS A 182 -8.41 -3.65 -26.99
C LYS A 182 -7.89 -5.00 -27.44
N GLY A 183 -8.57 -6.07 -27.04
CA GLY A 183 -8.30 -7.43 -27.49
C GLY A 183 -9.36 -8.37 -26.95
N ASP A 184 -9.52 -9.52 -27.59
CA ASP A 184 -10.44 -10.55 -27.12
C ASP A 184 -9.88 -11.23 -25.87
N ALA A 185 -10.77 -11.72 -25.01
CA ALA A 185 -10.38 -12.64 -23.95
C ALA A 185 -9.78 -13.88 -24.63
N SER A 186 -8.47 -14.11 -24.45
CA SER A 186 -7.81 -15.28 -25.02
C SER A 186 -8.51 -16.53 -24.52
N GLY A 187 -9.10 -17.34 -25.40
CA GLY A 187 -9.83 -18.54 -25.02
C GLY A 187 -8.96 -19.43 -24.14
N PHE A 188 -9.42 -19.68 -22.92
CA PHE A 188 -8.67 -20.44 -21.93
C PHE A 188 -8.91 -21.94 -22.12
N ILE A 189 -8.15 -22.56 -23.03
CA ILE A 189 -8.03 -24.02 -23.04
C ILE A 189 -6.92 -24.39 -22.07
N MET A 190 -7.28 -24.70 -20.83
CA MET A 190 -6.34 -25.18 -19.82
C MET A 190 -6.62 -26.65 -19.52
N GLU A 191 -5.65 -27.51 -19.86
CA GLU A 191 -5.60 -28.86 -19.31
C GLU A 191 -5.40 -28.75 -17.80
N LEU A 192 -6.38 -29.20 -17.02
CA LEU A 192 -6.40 -29.05 -15.57
C LEU A 192 -5.28 -29.93 -14.96
N PRO A 193 -4.27 -29.35 -14.28
CA PRO A 193 -3.19 -30.16 -13.72
C PRO A 193 -3.69 -31.06 -12.59
N ARG A 194 -3.03 -32.22 -12.43
CA ARG A 194 -3.27 -33.12 -11.29
C ARG A 194 -2.75 -32.47 -10.00
N TYR A 195 -3.45 -32.71 -8.90
CA TYR A 195 -2.92 -32.36 -7.58
C TYR A 195 -1.63 -33.15 -7.36
N GLN A 196 -0.59 -32.42 -6.97
CA GLN A 196 0.72 -33.00 -6.68
C GLN A 196 1.25 -32.42 -5.37
N MET A 197 1.98 -33.21 -4.60
CA MET A 197 2.59 -32.71 -3.38
C MET A 197 3.78 -31.82 -3.75
N PRO A 198 3.86 -30.59 -3.20
CA PRO A 198 4.95 -29.68 -3.50
C PRO A 198 6.25 -30.23 -2.92
N ALA A 199 7.31 -30.28 -3.73
CA ALA A 199 8.63 -30.66 -3.23
C ALA A 199 9.15 -29.59 -2.27
N VAL A 200 9.39 -29.96 -1.02
CA VAL A 200 9.84 -29.04 0.04
C VAL A 200 11.12 -28.30 -0.37
N LYS A 201 12.02 -28.98 -1.11
CA LYS A 201 13.25 -28.37 -1.61
C LYS A 201 12.97 -27.21 -2.57
N ASP A 202 12.04 -27.38 -3.51
CA ASP A 202 11.69 -26.33 -4.48
C ASP A 202 10.98 -25.16 -3.79
N LEU A 203 10.16 -25.46 -2.78
CA LEU A 203 9.52 -24.45 -1.96
C LEU A 203 10.54 -23.59 -1.20
N LEU A 204 11.54 -24.21 -0.55
CA LEU A 204 12.59 -23.51 0.19
C LEU A 204 13.51 -22.69 -0.74
N ILE A 205 13.91 -23.25 -1.88
CA ILE A 205 14.72 -22.53 -2.88
C ILE A 205 13.93 -21.34 -3.44
N GLY A 206 12.65 -21.56 -3.78
CA GLY A 206 11.76 -20.51 -4.24
C GLY A 206 11.61 -19.39 -3.22
N LEU A 207 11.37 -19.73 -1.95
CA LEU A 207 11.31 -18.77 -0.85
C LEU A 207 12.60 -17.94 -0.72
N TRP A 208 13.75 -18.61 -0.69
CA TRP A 208 15.05 -17.94 -0.59
C TRP A 208 15.28 -16.96 -1.74
N GLN A 209 14.97 -17.39 -2.97
CA GLN A 209 15.08 -16.53 -4.15
C GLN A 209 14.15 -15.33 -4.06
N ARG A 210 12.89 -15.50 -3.62
CA ARG A 210 11.93 -14.40 -3.46
C ARG A 210 12.38 -13.41 -2.39
N ALA A 211 12.85 -13.90 -1.24
CA ALA A 211 13.40 -13.10 -0.16
C ALA A 211 14.62 -12.28 -0.64
N TRP A 212 15.57 -12.92 -1.32
CA TRP A 212 16.77 -12.25 -1.83
C TRP A 212 16.45 -11.18 -2.90
N VAL A 213 15.53 -11.49 -3.80
CA VAL A 213 15.06 -10.55 -4.83
C VAL A 213 14.35 -9.36 -4.19
N PHE A 214 13.54 -9.58 -3.15
CA PHE A 214 12.92 -8.51 -2.39
C PHE A 214 13.98 -7.61 -1.74
N LEU A 215 14.91 -8.19 -0.97
CA LEU A 215 15.93 -7.44 -0.24
C LEU A 215 16.81 -6.59 -1.18
N ARG A 216 17.27 -7.17 -2.30
CA ARG A 216 18.19 -6.49 -3.22
C ARG A 216 17.51 -5.52 -4.19
N ARG A 217 16.22 -5.70 -4.48
CA ARG A 217 15.52 -4.86 -5.47
C ARG A 217 14.53 -3.91 -4.84
N ALA A 218 13.59 -4.44 -4.07
CA ALA A 218 12.61 -3.62 -3.37
C ALA A 218 13.28 -2.90 -2.19
N GLY A 219 14.10 -3.61 -1.41
CA GLY A 219 14.81 -3.05 -0.26
C GLY A 219 15.70 -1.86 -0.60
N THR A 220 16.48 -1.94 -1.69
CA THR A 220 17.31 -0.80 -2.13
C THR A 220 16.49 0.43 -2.54
N ILE A 221 15.32 0.23 -3.15
CA ILE A 221 14.43 1.33 -3.54
C ILE A 221 13.78 1.94 -2.29
N ILE A 222 13.30 1.10 -1.37
CA ILE A 222 12.67 1.54 -0.11
C ILE A 222 13.69 2.31 0.72
N PHE A 223 14.89 1.77 0.92
CA PHE A 223 15.99 2.44 1.63
C PHE A 223 16.34 3.80 1.02
N ALA A 224 16.46 3.88 -0.30
CA ALA A 224 16.72 5.16 -0.96
C ALA A 224 15.56 6.15 -0.73
N ALA A 225 14.31 5.67 -0.80
CA ALA A 225 13.14 6.49 -0.55
C ALA A 225 13.05 6.97 0.90
N THR A 226 13.39 6.14 1.89
CA THR A 226 13.38 6.54 3.32
C THR A 226 14.45 7.58 3.60
N VAL A 227 15.67 7.43 3.06
CA VAL A 227 16.74 8.42 3.23
C VAL A 227 16.36 9.75 2.57
N ILE A 228 15.79 9.72 1.35
CA ILE A 228 15.32 10.94 0.65
C ILE A 228 14.18 11.59 1.43
N LEU A 229 13.23 10.80 1.92
CA LEU A 229 12.10 11.30 2.68
C LEU A 229 12.54 11.92 4.00
N TRP A 230 13.47 11.28 4.72
CA TRP A 230 14.09 11.84 5.91
C TRP A 230 14.76 13.18 5.61
N LEU A 231 15.56 13.28 4.54
CA LEU A 231 16.15 14.56 4.12
C LEU A 231 15.08 15.63 3.84
N LEU A 232 13.97 15.26 3.21
CA LEU A 232 12.87 16.18 2.91
C LEU A 232 12.10 16.63 4.15
N LEU A 233 12.01 15.80 5.19
CA LEU A 233 11.33 16.12 6.45
C LEU A 233 12.24 16.86 7.45
N THR A 234 13.56 16.63 7.36
CA THR A 234 14.55 17.20 8.29
C THR A 234 15.09 18.56 7.83
N PHE A 235 15.08 18.84 6.53
CA PHE A 235 15.62 20.09 5.99
C PHE A 235 14.56 20.94 5.30
N PRO A 236 14.61 22.29 5.45
CA PRO A 236 15.45 23.03 6.40
C PRO A 236 15.08 22.74 7.87
N LYS A 237 16.05 22.95 8.78
CA LYS A 237 15.76 22.85 10.23
C LYS A 237 14.90 24.04 10.62
N ALA A 238 13.81 23.78 11.34
CA ALA A 238 12.92 24.83 11.84
C ALA A 238 13.64 25.76 12.80
N ASP A 239 13.27 27.05 12.76
CA ASP A 239 13.72 28.01 13.76
C ASP A 239 13.09 27.73 15.13
N PRO A 240 13.70 28.18 16.25
CA PRO A 240 13.16 27.93 17.59
C PRO A 240 11.72 28.43 17.73
N GLY A 241 10.76 27.51 17.91
CA GLY A 241 9.33 27.80 18.05
C GLY A 241 8.48 27.49 16.80
N GLU A 242 9.10 27.06 15.70
CA GLU A 242 8.41 26.59 14.50
C GLU A 242 8.29 25.05 14.48
N SER A 243 7.23 24.52 13.86
CA SER A 243 7.09 23.08 13.66
C SER A 243 8.06 22.59 12.59
N GLN A 244 8.92 21.62 12.92
CA GLN A 244 9.87 21.01 11.97
C GLN A 244 9.17 20.47 10.72
N VAL A 245 7.98 19.89 10.92
CA VAL A 245 7.19 19.31 9.83
C VAL A 245 6.75 20.37 8.84
N ASP A 246 6.38 21.57 9.31
CA ASP A 246 5.93 22.68 8.46
C ASP A 246 7.08 23.39 7.72
N ALA A 247 8.22 23.57 8.40
CA ALA A 247 9.38 24.24 7.81
C ALA A 247 10.06 23.41 6.71
N SER A 248 9.99 22.07 6.84
CA SER A 248 10.65 21.10 5.98
C SER A 248 10.28 21.21 4.49
N PHE A 249 11.13 20.73 3.58
CA PHE A 249 10.82 20.67 2.16
C PHE A 249 9.55 19.84 1.88
N ALA A 250 9.32 18.77 2.63
CA ALA A 250 8.08 18.00 2.56
C ALA A 250 6.86 18.86 2.96
N GLY A 251 6.97 19.66 4.02
CA GLY A 251 5.94 20.62 4.43
C GLY A 251 5.67 21.69 3.38
N GLN A 252 6.71 22.23 2.73
CA GLN A 252 6.57 23.18 1.63
C GLN A 252 5.88 22.57 0.41
N ILE A 253 6.24 21.34 0.03
CA ILE A 253 5.57 20.59 -1.04
C ILE A 253 4.10 20.35 -0.69
N ALA A 254 3.81 19.95 0.55
CA ALA A 254 2.45 19.75 1.03
C ALA A 254 1.62 21.04 0.99
N GLY A 255 2.21 22.18 1.40
CA GLY A 255 1.59 23.49 1.32
C GLY A 255 1.29 23.93 -0.12
N ALA A 256 2.19 23.63 -1.06
CA ALA A 256 1.98 23.90 -2.48
C ALA A 256 0.90 22.99 -3.10
N MET A 257 0.78 21.75 -2.61
CA MET A 257 -0.23 20.79 -3.06
C MET A 257 -1.61 21.09 -2.45
N HIS A 258 -1.67 21.61 -1.22
CA HIS A 258 -2.92 21.78 -0.46
C HIS A 258 -4.06 22.45 -1.24
N PRO A 259 -3.88 23.53 -2.01
CA PRO A 259 -4.97 24.16 -2.77
C PRO A 259 -5.63 23.23 -3.81
N VAL A 260 -4.92 22.19 -4.25
CA VAL A 260 -5.48 21.18 -5.16
C VAL A 260 -6.34 20.17 -4.39
N PHE A 261 -5.98 19.86 -3.15
CA PHE A 261 -6.62 18.85 -2.31
C PHE A 261 -7.74 19.41 -1.41
N GLU A 262 -7.70 20.69 -1.06
CA GLU A 262 -8.73 21.38 -0.29
C GLU A 262 -10.15 21.20 -0.88
N PRO A 263 -10.38 21.29 -2.22
CA PRO A 263 -11.71 21.10 -2.81
C PRO A 263 -12.30 19.68 -2.66
N ILE A 264 -11.49 18.68 -2.33
CA ILE A 264 -11.95 17.31 -2.04
C ILE A 264 -12.04 17.04 -0.53
N GLY A 265 -11.96 18.10 0.28
CA GLY A 265 -12.16 18.05 1.73
C GLY A 265 -10.92 17.67 2.52
N PHE A 266 -9.73 17.74 1.93
CA PHE A 266 -8.48 17.37 2.60
C PHE A 266 -7.91 18.57 3.36
N ASN A 267 -7.47 18.33 4.59
CA ASN A 267 -6.75 19.32 5.39
C ASN A 267 -5.25 19.33 5.05
N ARG A 268 -4.53 20.31 5.58
CA ARG A 268 -3.08 20.45 5.37
C ARG A 268 -2.30 19.24 5.89
N GLU A 269 -2.68 18.73 7.06
CA GLU A 269 -2.05 17.58 7.70
C GLU A 269 -2.26 16.29 6.90
N MET A 270 -3.45 16.13 6.28
CA MET A 270 -3.71 15.01 5.37
C MET A 270 -2.82 15.10 4.13
N THR A 271 -2.74 16.29 3.53
CA THR A 271 -1.92 16.53 2.34
C THR A 271 -0.44 16.28 2.64
N LEU A 272 0.01 16.66 3.83
CA LEU A 272 1.37 16.40 4.30
C LEU A 272 1.64 14.91 4.46
N ALA A 273 0.70 14.16 5.04
CA ALA A 273 0.82 12.72 5.18
C ALA A 273 0.82 11.95 3.85
N LEU A 274 0.26 12.51 2.77
CA LEU A 274 0.28 11.88 1.44
C LEU A 274 1.68 11.73 0.87
N VAL A 275 2.58 12.71 1.12
CA VAL A 275 3.94 12.72 0.57
C VAL A 275 4.76 11.50 1.03
N PRO A 276 4.92 11.23 2.35
CA PRO A 276 5.57 10.02 2.83
C PRO A 276 4.77 8.76 2.49
N ALA A 277 3.43 8.83 2.48
CA ALA A 277 2.59 7.68 2.11
C ALA A 277 2.84 7.19 0.67
N MET A 278 3.28 8.07 -0.23
CA MET A 278 3.70 7.68 -1.59
C MET A 278 5.00 6.87 -1.59
N ALA A 279 5.92 7.14 -0.66
CA ALA A 279 7.15 6.34 -0.53
C ALA A 279 6.81 4.93 -0.01
N ALA A 280 6.07 4.88 1.10
CA ALA A 280 5.61 3.66 1.75
C ALA A 280 4.29 3.93 2.46
N ARG A 281 3.27 3.08 2.27
CA ARG A 281 1.90 3.38 2.71
C ARG A 281 1.69 3.16 4.19
N GLU A 282 2.42 2.20 4.72
CA GLU A 282 2.59 1.92 6.14
C GLU A 282 3.08 3.17 6.91
N VAL A 283 3.83 4.06 6.25
CA VAL A 283 4.35 5.31 6.85
C VAL A 283 3.27 6.39 6.91
N ALA A 284 2.08 6.18 6.33
CA ALA A 284 1.00 7.17 6.43
C ALA A 284 0.54 7.39 7.87
N VAL A 285 0.42 6.32 8.67
CA VAL A 285 0.00 6.41 10.08
C VAL A 285 1.07 7.11 10.92
N SER A 286 2.34 6.71 10.76
CA SER A 286 3.44 7.35 11.49
C SER A 286 3.60 8.82 11.08
N SER A 287 3.44 9.15 9.79
CA SER A 287 3.44 10.54 9.35
C SER A 287 2.31 11.35 9.95
N LEU A 288 1.09 10.81 10.04
CA LEU A 288 -0.02 11.48 10.71
C LEU A 288 0.27 11.66 12.20
N ALA A 289 0.82 10.64 12.87
CA ALA A 289 1.22 10.72 14.27
C ALA A 289 2.24 11.85 14.51
N THR A 290 3.31 11.92 13.71
CA THR A 290 4.30 13.01 13.80
C THR A 290 3.68 14.38 13.52
N THR A 291 2.77 14.47 12.54
CA THR A 291 2.11 15.74 12.18
C THR A 291 1.20 16.25 13.30
N TYR A 292 0.50 15.35 13.99
CA TYR A 292 -0.34 15.70 15.14
C TYR A 292 0.42 15.76 16.47
N ALA A 293 1.77 15.73 16.42
CA ALA A 293 2.66 15.73 17.58
C ALA A 293 2.28 14.64 18.60
N VAL A 294 1.94 13.44 18.11
CA VAL A 294 1.78 12.25 18.92
C VAL A 294 3.15 11.61 19.07
N ASP A 295 3.70 11.67 20.29
CA ASP A 295 4.99 11.10 20.63
C ASP A 295 4.81 10.04 21.72
N SER A 296 4.98 8.77 21.34
CA SER A 296 4.99 7.64 22.26
C SER A 296 5.85 6.51 21.71
N GLU A 297 6.62 5.85 22.58
CA GLU A 297 7.47 4.71 22.23
C GLU A 297 6.67 3.41 21.98
N ASP A 298 5.37 3.40 22.28
CA ASP A 298 4.47 2.27 22.12
C ASP A 298 3.53 2.49 20.90
N GLU A 299 3.53 1.55 19.94
CA GLU A 299 2.72 1.64 18.71
C GLU A 299 1.21 1.61 18.98
N ASP A 300 0.75 0.86 19.97
CA ASP A 300 -0.66 0.76 20.34
C ASP A 300 -1.12 2.08 20.99
N ALA A 301 -0.27 2.65 21.86
CA ALA A 301 -0.51 3.96 22.46
C ALA A 301 -0.53 5.08 21.41
N THR A 302 0.38 5.03 20.44
CA THR A 302 0.46 5.98 19.31
C THR A 302 -0.83 5.94 18.49
N SER A 303 -1.31 4.74 18.18
CA SER A 303 -2.53 4.52 17.40
C SER A 303 -3.76 5.07 18.13
N ALA A 304 -3.92 4.78 19.43
CA ALA A 304 -5.03 5.28 20.23
C ALA A 304 -5.02 6.81 20.39
N ALA A 305 -3.84 7.41 20.60
CA ALA A 305 -3.70 8.86 20.68
C ALA A 305 -4.01 9.53 19.33
N LEU A 306 -3.58 8.93 18.23
CA LEU A 306 -3.89 9.39 16.88
C LEU A 306 -5.39 9.26 16.58
N GLU A 307 -6.05 8.17 16.96
CA GLU A 307 -7.50 7.99 16.83
C GLU A 307 -8.26 9.13 17.51
N ALA A 308 -7.88 9.50 18.74
CA ALA A 308 -8.49 10.61 19.46
C ALA A 308 -8.29 11.96 18.77
N LYS A 309 -7.11 12.23 18.21
CA LYS A 309 -6.82 13.45 17.43
C LYS A 309 -7.63 13.50 16.14
N VAL A 310 -7.68 12.39 15.40
CA VAL A 310 -8.45 12.27 14.15
C VAL A 310 -9.94 12.47 14.43
N ALA A 311 -10.48 11.84 15.48
CA ALA A 311 -11.89 11.99 15.87
C ALA A 311 -12.26 13.44 16.22
N ALA A 312 -11.33 14.20 16.81
CA ALA A 312 -11.55 15.59 17.18
C ALA A 312 -11.40 16.58 16.02
N LEU A 313 -10.51 16.28 15.06
CA LEU A 313 -10.11 17.24 14.02
C LEU A 313 -10.76 16.96 12.65
N TRP A 314 -11.19 15.73 12.38
CA TRP A 314 -11.72 15.35 11.08
C TRP A 314 -13.24 15.33 11.09
N SER A 315 -13.84 15.99 10.09
CA SER A 315 -15.26 15.79 9.79
C SER A 315 -15.48 14.40 9.19
N LEU A 316 -16.69 13.85 9.35
CA LEU A 316 -17.07 12.58 8.74
C LEU A 316 -16.89 12.60 7.19
N PRO A 317 -17.31 13.65 6.46
CA PRO A 317 -17.04 13.76 5.02
C PRO A 317 -15.55 13.70 4.67
N THR A 318 -14.72 14.42 5.43
CA THR A 318 -13.26 14.49 5.21
C THR A 318 -12.60 13.12 5.43
N ALA A 319 -12.99 12.40 6.48
CA ALA A 319 -12.49 11.06 6.76
C ALA A 319 -12.91 10.04 5.67
N LEU A 320 -14.16 10.10 5.21
CA LEU A 320 -14.65 9.23 4.14
C LEU A 320 -13.94 9.52 2.81
N ALA A 321 -13.66 10.79 2.50
CA ALA A 321 -12.89 11.20 1.35
C ALA A 321 -11.44 10.66 1.41
N PHE A 322 -10.82 10.70 2.59
CA PHE A 322 -9.49 10.14 2.82
C PHE A 322 -9.47 8.61 2.65
N LEU A 323 -10.49 7.90 3.15
CA LEU A 323 -10.64 6.45 2.93
C LEU A 323 -10.81 6.13 1.44
N ALA A 324 -11.66 6.87 0.73
CA ALA A 324 -11.86 6.70 -0.72
C ALA A 324 -10.56 6.96 -1.51
N TRP A 325 -9.77 7.97 -1.12
CA TRP A 325 -8.45 8.19 -1.69
C TRP A 325 -7.54 6.99 -1.51
N PHE A 326 -7.47 6.41 -0.31
CA PHE A 326 -6.63 5.23 -0.07
C PHE A 326 -7.14 3.97 -0.79
N VAL A 327 -8.41 3.88 -1.16
CA VAL A 327 -8.93 2.81 -2.04
C VAL A 327 -8.34 2.94 -3.46
N PHE A 328 -8.32 4.16 -4.03
CA PHE A 328 -8.06 4.41 -5.44
C PHE A 328 -6.70 5.04 -5.79
N ALA A 329 -5.92 5.55 -4.82
CA ALA A 329 -4.52 6.03 -5.00
C ALA A 329 -3.47 5.04 -4.43
N PRO A 330 -3.40 3.81 -4.94
CA PRO A 330 -2.64 2.74 -4.35
C PRO A 330 -1.21 2.56 -4.85
N GLN A 331 -0.48 3.62 -5.16
CA GLN A 331 0.86 3.49 -5.74
C GLN A 331 1.92 3.92 -4.76
N CYS A 332 2.70 2.96 -4.28
CA CYS A 332 4.01 3.28 -3.69
C CYS A 332 5.07 3.40 -4.79
N ILE A 333 6.15 4.14 -4.53
CA ILE A 333 7.27 4.36 -5.46
C ILE A 333 7.82 3.02 -5.98
N SER A 334 7.91 2.01 -5.12
CA SER A 334 8.38 0.67 -5.47
C SER A 334 7.44 -0.04 -6.48
N THR A 335 6.12 0.17 -6.38
CA THR A 335 5.16 -0.35 -7.35
C THR A 335 5.36 0.29 -8.73
N ILE A 336 5.57 1.61 -8.78
CA ILE A 336 5.82 2.34 -10.04
C ILE A 336 7.12 1.84 -10.69
N ALA A 337 8.17 1.65 -9.90
CA ALA A 337 9.47 1.13 -10.38
C ALA A 337 9.35 -0.29 -10.95
N VAL A 338 8.58 -1.16 -10.30
CA VAL A 338 8.34 -2.54 -10.76
C VAL A 338 7.46 -2.54 -12.01
N ALA A 339 6.41 -1.71 -12.06
CA ALA A 339 5.61 -1.53 -13.27
C ALA A 339 6.47 -1.10 -14.46
N ARG A 340 7.35 -0.09 -14.28
CA ARG A 340 8.30 0.37 -15.32
C ARG A 340 9.16 -0.78 -15.85
N ARG A 341 9.63 -1.64 -14.95
CA ARG A 341 10.45 -2.79 -15.32
C ARG A 341 9.65 -3.83 -16.10
N GLU A 342 8.44 -4.14 -15.68
CA GLU A 342 7.60 -5.14 -16.36
C GLU A 342 7.06 -4.66 -17.71
N THR A 343 6.86 -3.35 -17.87
CA THR A 343 6.39 -2.72 -19.12
C THR A 343 7.51 -2.22 -20.02
N ASN A 344 8.78 -2.35 -19.60
CA ASN A 344 9.97 -1.93 -20.33
C ASN A 344 9.95 -0.46 -20.82
N GLY A 345 9.42 0.47 -20.02
CA GLY A 345 9.30 1.89 -20.39
C GLY A 345 8.45 2.72 -19.43
N TRP A 346 8.51 4.06 -19.56
CA TRP A 346 7.81 5.02 -18.68
C TRP A 346 6.38 5.36 -19.11
N LYS A 347 6.00 5.06 -20.36
CA LYS A 347 4.67 5.37 -20.90
C LYS A 347 3.55 4.81 -20.04
N TRP A 348 3.62 3.52 -19.70
CA TRP A 348 2.58 2.83 -18.94
C TRP A 348 2.57 3.15 -17.44
N PRO A 349 3.72 3.22 -16.75
CA PRO A 349 3.75 3.67 -15.36
C PRO A 349 3.24 5.10 -15.18
N LEU A 350 3.59 6.02 -16.09
CA LEU A 350 3.10 7.40 -16.01
C LEU A 350 1.58 7.47 -16.26
N PHE A 351 1.09 6.71 -17.25
CA PHE A 351 -0.35 6.54 -17.46
C PHE A 351 -1.03 5.98 -16.21
N MET A 352 -0.45 4.94 -15.60
CA MET A 352 -0.94 4.30 -14.38
C MET A 352 -1.06 5.30 -13.23
N VAL A 353 0.00 6.07 -12.96
CA VAL A 353 0.00 7.11 -11.95
C VAL A 353 -1.07 8.16 -12.25
N ALA A 354 -1.08 8.71 -13.46
CA ALA A 354 -2.00 9.78 -13.83
C ALA A 354 -3.47 9.36 -13.67
N TYR A 355 -3.85 8.18 -14.17
CA TYR A 355 -5.24 7.74 -14.08
C TYR A 355 -5.62 7.35 -12.64
N LEU A 356 -4.74 6.70 -11.87
CA LEU A 356 -5.04 6.32 -10.48
C LEU A 356 -5.19 7.55 -9.58
N PHE A 357 -4.32 8.55 -9.73
CA PHE A 357 -4.47 9.83 -9.02
C PHE A 357 -5.74 10.55 -9.44
N GLY A 358 -6.06 10.59 -10.75
CA GLY A 358 -7.30 11.19 -11.23
C GLY A 358 -8.55 10.48 -10.69
N LEU A 359 -8.53 9.15 -10.66
CA LEU A 359 -9.59 8.31 -10.11
C LEU A 359 -9.76 8.56 -8.61
N ALA A 360 -8.65 8.59 -7.86
CA ALA A 360 -8.67 8.86 -6.43
C ALA A 360 -9.20 10.25 -6.10
N TYR A 361 -8.76 11.26 -6.85
CA TYR A 361 -9.26 12.62 -6.70
C TYR A 361 -10.77 12.71 -6.96
N LEU A 362 -11.22 12.09 -8.05
CA LEU A 362 -12.64 12.05 -8.43
C LEU A 362 -13.48 11.37 -7.33
N PHE A 363 -13.10 10.16 -6.90
CA PHE A 363 -13.89 9.41 -5.92
C PHE A 363 -13.80 10.01 -4.51
N ALA A 364 -12.66 10.58 -4.11
CA ALA A 364 -12.55 11.34 -2.86
C ALA A 364 -13.48 12.56 -2.88
N GLY A 365 -13.47 13.34 -3.96
CA GLY A 365 -14.37 14.48 -4.15
C GLY A 365 -15.84 14.07 -4.17
N LEU A 366 -16.22 13.04 -4.93
CA LEU A 366 -17.59 12.52 -4.96
C LEU A 366 -18.06 12.06 -3.57
N THR A 367 -17.17 11.44 -2.80
CA THR A 367 -17.47 11.00 -1.43
C THR A 367 -17.64 12.18 -0.50
N TYR A 368 -16.73 13.17 -0.57
CA TYR A 368 -16.78 14.39 0.24
C TYR A 368 -18.06 15.19 -0.03
N TRP A 369 -18.28 15.60 -1.28
CA TRP A 369 -19.43 16.41 -1.67
C TRP A 369 -20.75 15.65 -1.51
N GLY A 370 -20.74 14.33 -1.75
CA GLY A 370 -21.89 13.48 -1.48
C GLY A 370 -22.26 13.43 -0.01
N ALA A 371 -21.27 13.28 0.89
CA ALA A 371 -21.50 13.30 2.33
C ALA A 371 -21.98 14.68 2.82
N VAL A 372 -21.35 15.76 2.36
CA VAL A 372 -21.78 17.13 2.69
C VAL A 372 -23.20 17.41 2.19
N ALA A 373 -23.56 16.98 0.98
CA ALA A 373 -24.90 17.15 0.44
C ALA A 373 -25.97 16.36 1.21
N LEU A 374 -25.59 15.24 1.84
CA LEU A 374 -26.45 14.47 2.74
C LEU A 374 -26.54 15.07 4.16
N GLY A 375 -25.81 16.16 4.43
CA GLY A 375 -25.79 16.84 5.73
C GLY A 375 -24.98 16.10 6.80
N LEU A 376 -24.02 15.26 6.38
CA LEU A 376 -23.13 14.50 7.25
C LEU A 376 -21.87 15.28 7.63
#